data_AF-A0A455U3B7-F1
#
_entry.id   AF-A0A455U3B7-F1
#
_cell.length_a   1.000
_cell.length_b   1.000
_cell.length_c   1.000
_cell.angle_alpha   90.00
_cell.angle_beta   90.00
_cell.angle_gamma   90.00
#
_symmetry.space_group_name_H-M   'P 1'
#
loop_
_entity.id
_entity.type
_entity.pdbx_description
1 polymer ?
#
loop_
_entity_poly.entity_id
_entity_poly.type
_entity_poly.pdbx_seq_one_letter_code
_entity_poly.pdbx_strand_id
1 'polypeptide(L)'
;MDALTLLHERSSMGKLMEPAPSAEQLSAIYQAALRAPDHKELRPWRFIEFSGEGRERLGELFAEAEFQEDPSADDETLNSARKNRSARRWLLL
;
A
#
# COMPACT_ATOMS: atom_id res chain seq x y z
N MET A 1 13.50 -8.46 19.34
CA MET A 1 12.19 -8.34 20.01
C MET A 1 11.48 -9.67 19.88
N ASP A 2 10.73 -10.08 20.90
CA ASP A 2 9.86 -11.25 20.80
C ASP A 2 8.54 -10.91 20.10
N ALA A 3 7.75 -11.95 19.80
CA ALA A 3 6.52 -11.82 19.04
C ALA A 3 5.45 -10.98 19.75
N LEU A 4 5.36 -11.04 21.09
CA LEU A 4 4.34 -10.29 21.83
C LEU A 4 4.61 -8.80 21.78
N THR A 5 5.88 -8.39 21.96
CA THR A 5 6.28 -6.98 21.80
C THR A 5 5.92 -6.44 20.42
N LEU A 6 6.24 -7.18 19.36
CA LEU A 6 5.94 -6.76 17.97
C LEU A 6 4.44 -6.56 17.74
N LEU A 7 3.59 -7.42 18.32
CA LEU A 7 2.14 -7.32 18.19
C LEU A 7 1.57 -6.13 18.97
N HIS A 8 2.10 -5.84 20.16
CA HIS A 8 1.63 -4.73 20.99
C HIS A 8 2.10 -3.36 20.48
N GLU A 9 3.30 -3.28 19.89
CA GLU A 9 3.89 -2.01 19.45
C GLU A 9 3.53 -1.61 18.01
N ARG A 10 2.98 -2.53 17.21
CA ARG A 10 2.58 -2.22 15.83
C ARG A 10 1.47 -1.15 15.83
N SER A 11 1.74 -0.05 15.14
CA SER A 11 0.79 1.05 14.92
C SER A 11 0.64 1.34 13.42
N SER A 12 -0.43 2.03 13.04
CA SER A 12 -0.68 2.41 11.65
C SER A 12 0.05 3.71 11.34
N MET A 13 0.95 3.70 10.36
CA MET A 13 1.76 4.86 9.98
C MET A 13 1.36 5.38 8.59
N GLY A 14 0.71 6.54 8.53
CA GLY A 14 0.21 7.12 7.28
C GLY A 14 1.24 7.92 6.48
N LYS A 15 2.42 8.20 7.06
CA LYS A 15 3.51 8.95 6.42
C LYS A 15 4.74 8.08 6.34
N LEU A 16 5.15 7.77 5.11
CA LEU A 16 6.33 6.97 4.81
C LEU A 16 7.45 7.86 4.26
N MET A 17 8.68 7.52 4.64
CA MET A 17 9.89 8.20 4.22
C MET A 17 10.86 7.22 3.55
N GLU A 18 11.81 7.76 2.78
CA GLU A 18 12.90 6.99 2.20
C GLU A 18 14.03 6.76 3.22
N PRO A 19 14.83 5.69 3.06
CA PRO A 19 14.72 4.66 2.02
C PRO A 19 13.59 3.64 2.32
N ALA A 20 12.96 3.12 1.27
CA ALA A 20 12.15 1.91 1.37
C ALA A 20 12.97 0.71 1.89
N PRO A 21 12.31 -0.34 2.44
CA PRO A 21 13.01 -1.57 2.84
C PRO A 21 13.78 -2.20 1.67
N SER A 22 14.90 -2.86 1.96
CA SER A 22 15.68 -3.58 0.96
C SER A 22 14.92 -4.79 0.40
N ALA A 23 15.37 -5.32 -0.72
CA ALA A 23 14.78 -6.53 -1.32
C ALA A 23 14.82 -7.73 -0.36
N GLU A 24 15.89 -7.89 0.42
CA GLU A 24 16.02 -8.94 1.42
C GLU A 24 15.02 -8.75 2.58
N GLN A 25 14.82 -7.50 3.02
CA GLN A 25 13.85 -7.17 4.05
C GLN A 25 12.42 -7.42 3.58
N LEU A 26 12.08 -7.03 2.35
CA LEU A 26 10.77 -7.29 1.73
C LEU A 26 10.53 -8.80 1.60
N SER A 27 11.52 -9.56 1.14
CA SER A 27 11.44 -11.02 1.04
C SER A 27 11.10 -11.66 2.39
N ALA A 28 11.78 -11.25 3.47
CA ALA A 28 11.49 -11.74 4.81
C ALA A 28 10.06 -11.40 5.27
N ILE A 29 9.57 -10.18 4.97
CA ILE A 29 8.20 -9.76 5.28
C ILE A 29 7.18 -10.62 4.51
N TYR A 30 7.39 -10.84 3.21
CA TYR A 30 6.49 -11.66 2.41
C TYR A 30 6.44 -13.11 2.90
N GLN A 31 7.60 -13.71 3.19
CA GLN A 31 7.65 -15.07 3.73
C GLN A 31 6.88 -15.20 5.07
N ALA A 32 6.99 -14.20 5.95
CA ALA A 32 6.22 -14.17 7.19
C ALA A 32 4.71 -14.04 6.91
N ALA A 33 4.31 -13.14 6.01
CA ALA A 33 2.90 -12.91 5.67
C ALA A 33 2.23 -14.16 5.04
N LEU A 34 2.97 -14.93 4.24
CA LEU A 34 2.50 -16.18 3.61
C LEU A 34 2.16 -17.30 4.62
N ARG A 35 2.46 -17.14 5.91
CA ARG A 35 2.09 -18.10 6.96
C ARG A 35 0.74 -17.80 7.61
N ALA A 36 0.07 -16.71 7.21
CA ALA A 36 -1.31 -16.47 7.61
C ALA A 36 -2.19 -17.67 7.19
N PRO A 37 -3.06 -18.17 8.09
CA PRO A 37 -3.93 -19.28 7.76
C PRO A 37 -4.96 -18.87 6.71
N ASP A 38 -5.30 -19.80 5.84
CA ASP A 38 -6.27 -19.61 4.79
C ASP A 38 -7.23 -20.78 4.72
N HIS A 39 -8.50 -20.44 4.58
CA HIS A 39 -9.54 -21.44 4.57
C HIS A 39 -9.44 -22.25 3.28
N LYS A 40 -9.25 -23.57 3.43
CA LYS A 40 -9.08 -24.53 2.32
C LYS A 40 -7.81 -24.32 1.49
N GLU A 41 -6.82 -23.57 2.00
CA GLU A 41 -5.51 -23.40 1.34
C GLU A 41 -5.63 -22.92 -0.13
N LEU A 42 -6.60 -22.08 -0.41
CA LEU A 42 -6.85 -21.51 -1.73
C LEU A 42 -5.73 -20.56 -2.17
N ARG A 43 -5.02 -19.96 -1.21
CA ARG A 43 -3.97 -18.96 -1.39
C ARG A 43 -4.40 -17.84 -2.36
N PRO A 44 -5.54 -17.19 -2.14
CA PRO A 44 -6.10 -16.24 -3.10
C PRO A 44 -5.31 -14.92 -3.19
N TRP A 45 -4.43 -14.62 -2.24
CA TRP A 45 -3.72 -13.35 -2.16
C TRP A 45 -2.58 -13.22 -3.16
N ARG A 46 -2.31 -11.98 -3.56
CA ARG A 46 -1.17 -11.59 -4.37
C ARG A 46 -0.47 -10.39 -3.73
N PHE A 47 0.85 -10.36 -3.79
CA PHE A 47 1.61 -9.15 -3.49
C PHE A 47 1.88 -8.44 -4.82
N ILE A 48 1.43 -7.18 -4.92
CA ILE A 48 1.74 -6.30 -6.05
C ILE A 48 2.57 -5.15 -5.49
N GLU A 49 3.84 -5.09 -5.88
CA GLU A 49 4.76 -4.05 -5.46
C GLU A 49 4.79 -2.93 -6.50
N PHE A 50 4.64 -1.69 -6.04
CA PHE A 50 4.87 -0.48 -6.83
C PHE A 50 6.07 0.26 -6.24
N SER A 51 7.15 0.37 -7.00
CA SER A 51 8.38 1.06 -6.61
C SER A 51 8.84 2.04 -7.69
N GLY A 52 9.68 3.01 -7.31
CA GLY A 52 10.17 4.07 -8.20
C GLY A 52 9.04 4.79 -8.97
N GLU A 53 9.22 4.93 -10.27
CA GLU A 53 8.24 5.53 -11.22
C GLU A 53 6.87 4.83 -11.18
N GLY A 54 6.81 3.55 -10.79
CA GLY A 54 5.54 2.83 -10.64
C GLY A 54 4.63 3.46 -9.58
N ARG A 55 5.20 4.08 -8.53
CA ARG A 55 4.44 4.81 -7.50
C ARG A 55 3.87 6.12 -8.05
N GLU A 56 4.61 6.81 -8.91
CA GLU A 56 4.17 8.05 -9.55
C GLU A 56 3.01 7.76 -10.50
N ARG A 57 3.15 6.72 -11.32
CA ARG A 57 2.08 6.26 -12.22
C ARG A 57 0.81 5.85 -11.46
N LEU A 58 0.96 5.19 -10.30
CA LEU A 58 -0.18 4.85 -9.45
C LEU A 58 -0.88 6.11 -8.92
N GLY A 59 -0.12 7.14 -8.52
CA GLY A 59 -0.67 8.42 -8.11
C GLY A 59 -1.49 9.10 -9.21
N GLU A 60 -1.01 9.10 -10.45
CA GLU A 60 -1.77 9.64 -11.58
C GLU A 60 -3.08 8.89 -11.81
N LEU A 61 -3.09 7.56 -11.67
CA LEU A 61 -4.33 6.77 -11.77
C LEU A 61 -5.35 7.12 -10.67
N PHE A 62 -4.90 7.48 -9.47
CA PHE A 62 -5.81 7.95 -8.42
C PHE A 62 -6.43 9.29 -8.76
N ALA A 63 -5.65 10.23 -9.30
CA ALA A 63 -6.19 11.51 -9.72
C ALA A 63 -7.15 11.38 -10.91
N GLU A 64 -6.84 10.49 -11.86
CA GLU A 64 -7.76 10.17 -12.95
C GLU A 64 -9.07 9.58 -12.41
N ALA A 65 -9.00 8.61 -11.49
CA ALA A 65 -10.20 8.03 -10.88
C ALA A 65 -11.06 9.08 -10.14
N GLU A 66 -10.42 9.99 -9.40
CA GLU A 66 -11.10 11.10 -8.72
C GLU A 66 -11.82 12.00 -9.72
N PHE A 67 -11.15 12.38 -10.82
CA PHE A 67 -11.76 13.21 -11.86
C PHE A 67 -12.93 12.52 -12.58
N GLN A 68 -12.86 11.20 -12.76
CA GLN A 68 -13.96 10.43 -13.36
C GLN A 68 -15.18 10.36 -12.43
N GLU A 69 -14.98 10.32 -11.11
CA GLU A 69 -16.09 10.38 -10.14
C GLU A 69 -16.67 11.80 -10.01
N ASP A 70 -15.81 12.82 -9.98
CA ASP A 70 -16.20 14.24 -9.95
C ASP A 70 -15.39 15.08 -10.96
N PRO A 71 -15.95 15.31 -12.17
CA PRO A 71 -15.30 16.16 -13.18
C PRO A 71 -15.16 17.64 -12.78
N SER A 72 -15.75 18.07 -11.66
CA SER A 72 -15.63 19.42 -11.13
C SER A 72 -14.57 19.56 -10.04
N ALA A 73 -13.87 18.47 -9.69
CA ALA A 73 -12.79 18.48 -8.73
C ALA A 73 -11.69 19.48 -9.13
N ASP A 74 -11.24 20.27 -8.14
CA ASP A 74 -10.20 21.26 -8.34
C ASP A 74 -8.79 20.65 -8.37
N ASP A 75 -7.82 21.44 -8.86
CA ASP A 75 -6.43 21.01 -8.95
C ASP A 75 -5.83 20.62 -7.58
N GLU A 76 -6.30 21.21 -6.49
CA GLU A 76 -5.81 20.88 -5.15
C GLU A 76 -6.24 19.46 -4.74
N THR A 77 -7.50 19.11 -5.01
CA THR A 77 -8.07 17.78 -4.78
C THR A 77 -7.35 16.73 -5.63
N LEU A 78 -7.18 17.00 -6.94
CA LEU A 78 -6.47 16.10 -7.84
C LEU A 78 -5.00 15.92 -7.46
N ASN A 79 -4.31 17.00 -7.07
CA ASN A 79 -2.92 16.90 -6.60
C ASN A 79 -2.80 16.16 -5.26
N SER A 80 -3.81 16.29 -4.40
CA SER A 80 -3.89 15.51 -3.17
C SER A 80 -4.07 14.03 -3.47
N ALA A 81 -4.90 13.67 -4.46
CA ALA A 81 -5.06 12.30 -4.94
C ALA A 81 -3.75 11.72 -5.50
N ARG A 82 -3.01 12.48 -6.34
CA ARG A 82 -1.68 12.09 -6.86
C ARG A 82 -0.68 11.80 -5.75
N LYS A 83 -0.66 12.67 -4.74
CA LYS A 83 0.27 12.58 -3.61
C LYS A 83 -0.21 11.60 -2.55
N ASN A 84 -1.43 11.06 -2.66
CA ASN A 84 -1.98 10.20 -1.63
C ASN A 84 -1.25 8.86 -1.63
N ARG A 85 -0.21 8.77 -0.80
CA ARG A 85 0.56 7.54 -0.52
C ARG A 85 -0.23 6.52 0.30
N SER A 86 -1.43 6.87 0.74
CA SER A 86 -2.33 6.04 1.54
C SER A 86 -3.70 6.09 0.87
N ALA A 87 -3.84 5.38 -0.25
CA ALA A 87 -5.11 5.21 -0.93
C ALA A 87 -6.20 4.96 0.12
N ARG A 88 -7.07 5.95 0.32
CA ARG A 88 -8.18 5.91 1.26
C ARG A 88 -9.31 5.07 0.67
N ARG A 89 -8.99 3.84 0.29
CA ARG A 89 -9.91 2.74 -0.01
C ARG A 89 -9.02 1.53 -0.32
N TRP A 90 -8.83 0.70 0.70
CA TRP A 90 -8.19 -0.61 0.54
C TRP A 90 -9.08 -1.47 -0.38
N LEU A 91 -8.79 -1.48 -1.68
CA LEU A 91 -9.13 -2.60 -2.54
C LEU A 91 -7.88 -3.47 -2.61
N LEU A 92 -7.80 -4.39 -1.64
CA LEU A 92 -7.00 -5.61 -1.78
C LEU A 92 -7.74 -6.48 -2.81
N LEU A 93 -7.09 -6.74 -3.95
CA LEU A 93 -7.33 -7.94 -4.75
C LEU A 93 -6.24 -8.96 -4.42
#